data_AF-A0A920PB35-F1
#
_entry.id   AF-A0A920PB35-F1
#
_cell.length_a   1.000
_cell.length_b   1.000
_cell.length_c   1.000
_cell.angle_alpha   90.00
_cell.angle_beta   90.00
_cell.angle_gamma   90.00
#
_symmetry.space_group_name_H-M   'P 1'
#
loop_
_entity.id
_entity.type
_entity.pdbx_description
1 polymer ?
#
loop_
_entity_poly.entity_id
_entity_poly.type
_entity_poly.pdbx_seq_one_letter_code
_entity_poly.pdbx_strand_id
1 'polypeptide(L)'
;MTYLGNPKFKDLKYDDAEKYFGQAAECFREIKSWSNLIQFNMTVARMQILVGRFDEFDKYLKDAREVARDLGDPEPIMEAIKAMEKMKDEIDKK
;
A
#
# COMPACT_ATOMS: atom_id res chain seq x y z
N MET A 1 -31.62 7.96 3.66
CA MET A 1 -30.89 7.20 2.61
C MET A 1 -29.72 8.03 2.07
N THR A 2 -28.79 8.48 2.94
CA THR A 2 -27.66 9.33 2.47
C THR A 2 -26.46 9.30 3.41
N TYR A 3 -26.14 8.13 3.98
CA TYR A 3 -24.92 7.95 4.79
C TYR A 3 -23.70 7.49 3.97
N LEU A 4 -23.88 7.09 2.70
CA LEU A 4 -22.81 6.46 1.90
C LEU A 4 -21.94 7.43 1.09
N GLY A 5 -22.35 8.70 0.95
CA GLY A 5 -21.65 9.68 0.12
C GLY A 5 -20.93 10.80 0.89
N ASN A 6 -20.96 10.80 2.23
CA ASN A 6 -20.35 11.87 3.01
C ASN A 6 -18.82 11.70 3.03
N PRO A 7 -18.02 12.71 2.60
CA PRO A 7 -16.56 12.69 2.71
C PRO A 7 -16.08 12.27 4.11
N LYS A 8 -16.67 12.80 5.18
CA LYS A 8 -16.34 12.43 6.56
C LYS A 8 -16.51 10.95 6.86
N PHE A 9 -17.49 10.29 6.23
CA PHE A 9 -17.74 8.86 6.44
C PHE A 9 -16.76 7.99 5.64
N LYS A 10 -16.29 8.48 4.48
CA LYS A 10 -15.20 7.84 3.74
C LYS A 10 -13.89 7.95 4.51
N ASP A 11 -13.57 9.14 5.02
CA ASP A 11 -12.37 9.40 5.82
C ASP A 11 -12.33 8.50 7.06
N LEU A 12 -13.45 8.40 7.79
CA LEU A 12 -13.54 7.51 8.96
C LEU A 12 -13.28 6.04 8.62
N LYS A 13 -13.76 5.58 7.46
CA LYS A 13 -13.52 4.20 6.99
C LYS A 13 -12.07 3.98 6.57
N TYR A 14 -11.42 4.99 5.99
CA TYR A 14 -10.00 4.92 5.65
C TYR A 14 -9.16 4.87 6.92
N ASP A 15 -9.45 5.70 7.93
CA ASP A 15 -8.75 5.67 9.22
C ASP A 15 -8.84 4.29 9.90
N ASP A 16 -10.03 3.68 9.89
CA ASP A 16 -10.20 2.33 10.42
C ASP A 16 -9.44 1.30 9.59
N ALA A 17 -9.44 1.40 8.25
CA ALA A 17 -8.66 0.54 7.38
C ALA A 17 -7.15 0.67 7.63
N GLU A 18 -6.63 1.89 7.78
CA GLU A 18 -5.20 2.13 8.08
C GLU A 18 -4.78 1.47 9.40
N LYS A 19 -5.64 1.46 10.42
CA LYS A 19 -5.37 0.73 11.67
C LYS A 19 -5.24 -0.77 11.43
N TYR A 20 -6.17 -1.38 10.69
CA TYR A 20 -6.11 -2.81 10.37
C TYR A 20 -4.91 -3.14 9.48
N PHE A 21 -4.55 -2.26 8.54
CA PHE A 21 -3.36 -2.44 7.71
C PHE A 21 -2.08 -2.38 8.52
N GLY A 22 -1.99 -1.43 9.46
CA GLY A 22 -0.88 -1.35 10.41
C GLY A 22 -0.73 -2.63 11.24
N GLN A 23 -1.83 -3.13 11.81
CA GLN A 23 -1.83 -4.38 12.58
C GLN A 23 -1.41 -5.59 11.73
N ALA A 24 -1.90 -5.70 10.48
CA ALA A 24 -1.50 -6.77 9.58
C ALA A 24 0.00 -6.72 9.23
N ALA A 25 0.53 -5.52 8.96
CA ALA A 25 1.96 -5.32 8.71
C ALA A 25 2.81 -5.70 9.94
N GLU A 26 2.37 -5.34 11.15
CA GLU A 26 3.01 -5.72 12.40
C GLU A 26 3.03 -7.25 12.58
N CYS A 27 1.90 -7.92 12.36
CA CYS A 27 1.83 -9.39 12.40
C CYS A 27 2.88 -10.03 11.49
N PHE A 28 3.01 -9.57 10.23
CA PHE A 28 4.03 -10.10 9.31
C PHE A 28 5.46 -9.83 9.78
N ARG A 29 5.72 -8.68 10.41
CA ARG A 29 7.03 -8.36 11.01
C ARG A 29 7.35 -9.28 12.20
N GLU A 30 6.38 -9.53 13.07
CA GLU A 30 6.55 -10.39 14.26
C GLU A 30 6.93 -11.83 13.86
N ILE A 31 6.25 -12.39 12.86
CA ILE A 31 6.55 -13.73 12.35
C ILE A 31 7.73 -13.74 11.35
N LYS A 32 8.41 -12.60 11.15
CA LYS A 32 9.53 -12.42 10.21
C LYS A 32 9.21 -12.88 8.78
N SER A 33 7.96 -12.71 8.36
CA SER A 33 7.49 -13.10 7.04
C SER A 33 7.67 -11.95 6.05
N TRP A 34 8.93 -11.67 5.71
CA TRP A 34 9.32 -10.49 4.92
C TRP A 34 8.73 -10.49 3.51
N SER A 35 8.72 -11.64 2.83
CA SER A 35 8.11 -11.75 1.51
C SER A 35 6.61 -11.46 1.53
N ASN A 36 5.90 -11.92 2.57
CA ASN A 36 4.48 -11.64 2.73
C ASN A 36 4.23 -10.19 3.10
N LEU A 37 5.09 -9.58 3.93
CA LEU A 37 5.03 -8.16 4.26
C LEU A 37 5.16 -7.28 3.00
N ILE A 38 6.12 -7.60 2.12
CA ILE A 38 6.29 -6.90 0.84
C ILE A 38 5.02 -7.01 0.00
N GLN A 39 4.53 -8.23 -0.23
CA GLN A 39 3.33 -8.44 -1.05
C GLN A 39 2.09 -7.76 -0.47
N PHE A 40 1.96 -7.77 0.86
CA PHE A 40 0.91 -7.06 1.57
C PHE A 40 0.98 -5.56 1.32
N ASN A 41 2.13 -4.94 1.55
CA ASN A 41 2.34 -3.50 1.32
C ASN A 41 2.07 -3.11 -0.14
N MET A 42 2.55 -3.89 -1.11
CA MET A 42 2.28 -3.66 -2.53
C MET A 42 0.78 -3.77 -2.86
N THR A 43 0.07 -4.69 -2.21
CA THR A 43 -1.38 -4.88 -2.38
C THR A 43 -2.15 -3.69 -1.83
N VAL A 44 -1.83 -3.23 -0.62
CA VAL A 44 -2.45 -2.05 -0.02
C VAL A 44 -2.16 -0.81 -0.87
N ALA A 45 -0.92 -0.62 -1.32
CA ALA A 45 -0.57 0.49 -2.22
C ALA A 45 -1.48 0.52 -3.46
N ARG A 46 -1.65 -0.61 -4.15
CA ARG A 46 -2.58 -0.70 -5.30
C ARG A 46 -4.01 -0.29 -4.95
N MET A 47 -4.50 -0.66 -3.77
CA MET A 47 -5.84 -0.23 -3.32
C MET A 47 -5.92 1.28 -3.13
N GLN A 48 -4.86 1.91 -2.59
CA GLN A 48 -4.82 3.37 -2.40
C GLN A 48 -4.89 4.12 -3.74
N ILE A 49 -4.19 3.64 -4.78
CA ILE A 49 -4.31 4.18 -6.14
C ILE A 49 -5.77 4.14 -6.63
N LEU A 50 -6.47 3.02 -6.44
CA LEU A 50 -7.85 2.86 -6.91
C LEU A 50 -8.84 3.82 -6.26
N VAL A 51 -8.51 4.34 -5.07
CA VAL A 51 -9.33 5.34 -4.35
C VAL A 51 -8.75 6.75 -4.42
N GLY A 52 -7.71 6.98 -5.24
CA GLY A 52 -7.08 8.29 -5.45
C GLY A 52 -6.21 8.79 -4.29
N ARG A 53 -5.81 7.89 -3.38
CA ARG A 53 -4.98 8.19 -2.20
C ARG A 53 -3.49 8.00 -2.53
N PHE A 54 -2.93 8.93 -3.29
CA PHE A 54 -1.58 8.81 -3.82
C PHE A 54 -0.47 8.96 -2.77
N ASP A 55 -0.68 9.77 -1.73
CA ASP A 55 0.27 9.91 -0.62
C ASP A 55 0.40 8.60 0.16
N GLU A 56 -0.73 7.92 0.42
CA GLU A 56 -0.73 6.62 1.08
C GLU A 56 -0.17 5.53 0.18
N PHE A 57 -0.42 5.58 -1.13
CA PHE A 57 0.27 4.71 -2.09
C PHE A 57 1.79 4.80 -1.92
N ASP A 58 2.36 6.01 -1.90
CA ASP A 58 3.81 6.22 -1.79
C ASP A 58 4.34 5.67 -0.46
N LYS A 59 3.59 5.86 0.63
CA LYS A 59 3.96 5.32 1.95
C LYS A 59 4.06 3.79 1.92
N TYR A 60 3.03 3.09 1.46
CA TYR A 60 3.03 1.63 1.42
C TYR A 60 4.05 1.07 0.42
N LEU A 61 4.23 1.74 -0.72
CA LEU A 61 5.23 1.33 -1.70
C LEU A 61 6.65 1.50 -1.16
N LYS A 62 6.91 2.60 -0.43
CA LYS A 62 8.18 2.82 0.26
C LYS A 62 8.45 1.72 1.30
N ASP A 63 7.45 1.38 2.12
CA ASP A 63 7.60 0.30 3.10
C ASP A 63 7.93 -1.05 2.43
N ALA A 64 7.30 -1.36 1.28
CA ALA A 64 7.65 -2.55 0.49
C ALA A 64 9.10 -2.50 -0.04
N ARG A 65 9.55 -1.34 -0.52
CA ARG A 65 10.89 -1.11 -1.05
C ARG A 65 11.97 -1.27 0.02
N GLU A 66 11.72 -0.76 1.22
CA GLU A 66 12.65 -0.86 2.35
C GLU A 66 12.85 -2.32 2.76
N VAL A 67 11.76 -3.08 2.91
CA VAL A 67 11.85 -4.51 3.24
C VAL A 67 12.52 -5.30 2.10
N ALA A 68 12.24 -4.97 0.83
CA ALA A 68 12.91 -5.59 -0.31
C ALA A 68 14.42 -5.34 -0.32
N ARG A 69 14.85 -4.13 0.08
CA ARG A 69 16.27 -3.78 0.21
C ARG A 69 16.95 -4.60 1.29
N ASP A 70 16.29 -4.80 2.43
CA ASP A 70 16.81 -5.65 3.51
C ASP A 70 16.97 -7.12 3.08
N LEU A 71 16.22 -7.56 2.07
CA LEU A 71 16.33 -8.88 1.44
C LEU A 71 17.32 -8.94 0.27
N GLY A 72 18.06 -7.86 -0.02
CA GLY A 72 19.03 -7.82 -1.10
C GLY A 72 18.45 -7.51 -2.48
N ASP A 73 17.36 -6.75 -2.56
CA ASP A 73 16.74 -6.28 -3.80
C ASP A 73 16.37 -7.40 -4.79
N PRO A 74 15.48 -8.34 -4.41
CA PRO A 74 15.04 -9.40 -5.31
C PRO A 74 14.40 -8.84 -6.59
N GLU A 75 15.01 -9.15 -7.74
CA GLU A 75 14.66 -8.62 -9.06
C GLU A 75 13.15 -8.67 -9.39
N PRO A 76 12.41 -9.78 -9.13
CA PRO A 76 10.97 -9.83 -9.40
C PRO A 76 10.15 -8.80 -8.61
N ILE A 77 10.53 -8.55 -7.36
CA ILE A 77 9.85 -7.56 -6.50
C ILE A 77 10.20 -6.16 -7.00
N MET A 78 11.45 -5.96 -7.40
CA MET A 78 11.93 -4.69 -7.93
C MET A 78 11.21 -4.25 -9.19
N GLU A 79 11.05 -5.16 -10.14
CA GLU A 79 10.30 -4.88 -11.37
C GLU A 79 8.82 -4.63 -11.07
N ALA A 80 8.24 -5.36 -10.11
CA ALA A 80 6.86 -5.13 -9.71
C ALA A 80 6.65 -3.77 -9.03
N ILE A 81 7.60 -3.30 -8.21
CA ILE A 81 7.57 -1.97 -7.60
C ILE A 81 7.62 -0.88 -8.68
N LYS A 82 8.58 -0.97 -9.61
CA LYS A 82 8.70 -0.02 -10.74
C LYS A 82 7.43 0.02 -11.60
N ALA A 83 6.82 -1.14 -11.85
CA ALA A 83 5.58 -1.21 -12.61
C ALA A 83 4.42 -0.46 -11.91
N MET A 84 4.37 -0.49 -10.58
CA MET A 84 3.36 0.26 -9.82
C MET A 84 3.64 1.76 -9.78
N GLU A 85 4.91 2.18 -9.69
CA GLU A 85 5.28 3.61 -9.83
C GLU A 85 4.81 4.15 -11.17
N LYS A 86 5.08 3.42 -12.26
CA LYS A 86 4.60 3.79 -13.60
C LYS A 86 3.08 3.83 -13.68
N MET A 87 2.38 2.86 -13.06
CA MET A 87 0.92 2.84 -13.01
C MET A 87 0.36 4.07 -12.29
N LYS A 88 0.98 4.50 -11.19
CA LYS A 88 0.61 5.72 -10.47
C LYS A 88 0.74 6.95 -11.38
N ASP A 89 1.88 7.10 -12.05
CA ASP A 89 2.15 8.22 -12.95
C ASP A 89 1.16 8.29 -14.13
N GLU A 90 0.73 7.14 -14.65
CA GLU A 90 -0.27 7.07 -15.74
C GLU A 90 -1.68 7.45 -15.27
N ILE A 91 -2.01 7.19 -14.01
CA ILE A 91 -3.31 7.51 -13.42
C ILE A 91 -3.35 8.97 -12.95
N ASP A 92 -2.28 9.48 -12.34
CA ASP A 92 -2.19 10.86 -11.84
C ASP A 92 -2.18 11.91 -12.98
N LYS A 93 -1.74 11.52 -14.18
CA LYS A 93 -1.77 12.38 -15.38
C LYS A 93 -3.14 12.48 -16.05
N LYS A 94 -4.14 11.69 -15.64
CA LYS A 94 -5.48 11.68 -16.23
C LYS A 94 -6.47 12.50 -15.42
#